data_AF-A0A2R3MYR3-F1
#
_entry.id   AF-A0A2R3MYR3-F1
#
_cell.length_a   1.000
_cell.length_b   1.000
_cell.length_c   1.000
_cell.angle_alpha   90.00
_cell.angle_beta   90.00
_cell.angle_gamma   90.00
#
_symmetry.space_group_name_H-M   'P 1'
#
loop_
_entity.id
_entity.type
_entity.pdbx_description
1 polymer ?
#
loop_
_entity_poly.entity_id
_entity_poly.type
_entity_poly.pdbx_seq_one_letter_code
_entity_poly.pdbx_strand_id
1 'polypeptide(L)'
;MFAGAGIAKGRRIQSPVSLIDMGATVCELAGAKVLPGDGKSLAPLLRGEGSDEERIVISEQYTYCSDGRTSLGRMCRYKNWKYITYSGFPGQDILFDLANDPAERTNVLAGQPELAALLARQLSGLKDYDTVMQHENWVMEQLKLLIRCNYDDTGERWQCPVLPELESPVRRKTPFSVTPWAVQFRKKLEL
;
A
#
# COMPACT_ATOMS: atom_id res chain seq x y z
N MET A 1 -10.91 -5.81 3.86
CA MET A 1 -12.37 -6.05 4.08
C MET A 1 -12.86 -4.99 5.03
N PHE A 2 -13.99 -4.35 4.73
CA PHE A 2 -14.62 -3.35 5.59
C PHE A 2 -15.96 -3.89 6.11
N ALA A 3 -16.25 -3.65 7.38
CA ALA A 3 -17.52 -4.00 8.01
C ALA A 3 -17.78 -3.04 9.17
N GLY A 4 -19.02 -2.59 9.33
CA GLY A 4 -19.39 -1.63 10.37
C GLY A 4 -20.74 -1.00 10.12
N ALA A 5 -21.19 -0.15 11.06
CA ALA A 5 -22.37 0.66 10.87
C ALA A 5 -22.19 1.61 9.67
N GLY A 6 -23.23 1.76 8.85
CA GLY A 6 -23.19 2.60 7.65
C GLY A 6 -22.39 2.04 6.47
N ILE A 7 -21.77 0.87 6.58
CA ILE A 7 -21.06 0.20 5.48
C ILE A 7 -22.00 -0.82 4.82
N ALA A 8 -22.12 -0.75 3.49
CA ALA A 8 -22.97 -1.63 2.71
C ALA A 8 -22.51 -3.10 2.84
N LYS A 9 -23.47 -3.99 3.17
CA LYS A 9 -23.19 -5.42 3.37
C LYS A 9 -23.13 -6.17 2.04
N GLY A 10 -22.23 -7.16 1.95
CA GLY A 10 -22.14 -8.06 0.80
C GLY A 10 -21.71 -7.40 -0.52
N ARG A 11 -21.24 -6.15 -0.48
CA ARG A 11 -20.83 -5.41 -1.67
C ARG A 11 -19.41 -5.75 -2.06
N ARG A 12 -19.17 -5.93 -3.36
CA ARG A 12 -17.83 -6.04 -3.96
C ARG A 12 -17.56 -4.79 -4.80
N ILE A 13 -16.51 -4.05 -4.45
CA ILE A 13 -16.02 -2.90 -5.22
C ILE A 13 -14.98 -3.42 -6.21
N GLN A 14 -15.16 -3.15 -7.50
CA GLN A 14 -14.23 -3.56 -8.56
C GLN A 14 -13.22 -2.46 -8.92
N SER A 15 -13.58 -1.19 -8.71
CA SER A 15 -12.67 -0.06 -8.95
C SER A 15 -11.36 -0.27 -8.17
N PRO A 16 -10.19 -0.01 -8.78
CA PRO A 16 -8.91 -0.03 -8.08
C PRO A 16 -8.92 0.94 -6.88
N VAL A 17 -8.35 0.49 -5.77
CA VAL A 17 -8.12 1.30 -4.56
C VAL A 17 -6.68 1.14 -4.11
N SER A 18 -6.17 2.09 -3.33
CA SER A 18 -4.79 2.09 -2.84
C SER A 18 -4.72 2.15 -1.32
N LEU A 19 -3.60 1.72 -0.74
CA LEU A 19 -3.33 1.84 0.69
C LEU A 19 -3.39 3.30 1.16
N ILE A 20 -2.95 4.25 0.32
CA ILE A 20 -2.95 5.68 0.66
C ILE A 20 -4.36 6.27 0.84
N ASP A 21 -5.39 5.60 0.33
CA ASP A 21 -6.78 6.01 0.50
C ASP A 21 -7.27 5.86 1.94
N MET A 22 -6.59 5.03 2.74
CA MET A 22 -6.97 4.75 4.12
C MET A 22 -6.99 6.00 4.99
N GLY A 23 -6.01 6.89 4.83
CA GLY A 23 -5.94 8.12 5.62
C GLY A 23 -7.19 8.98 5.45
N ALA A 24 -7.52 9.33 4.20
CA ALA A 24 -8.72 10.11 3.88
C ALA A 24 -10.01 9.40 4.30
N THR A 25 -10.08 8.08 4.09
CA THR A 25 -11.25 7.26 4.45
C THR A 25 -11.53 7.27 5.94
N VAL A 26 -10.50 7.05 6.77
CA VAL A 26 -10.65 7.02 8.23
C VAL A 26 -11.02 8.40 8.76
N CYS A 27 -10.39 9.47 8.26
CA CYS A 27 -10.74 10.84 8.62
C CYS A 27 -12.21 11.15 8.33
N GLU A 28 -12.70 10.85 7.13
CA GLU A 28 -14.11 11.12 6.77
C GLU A 28 -15.08 10.31 7.65
N LEU A 29 -14.82 9.02 7.85
CA LEU A 29 -15.68 8.17 8.69
C LEU A 29 -15.70 8.61 10.16
N ALA A 30 -14.61 9.18 10.65
CA ALA A 30 -14.49 9.71 12.01
C ALA A 30 -15.03 11.15 12.16
N GLY A 31 -15.44 11.81 11.06
CA GLY A 31 -15.79 13.23 11.06
C GLY A 31 -14.59 14.16 11.32
N ALA A 32 -13.37 13.66 11.12
CA ALA A 32 -12.14 14.43 11.28
C ALA A 32 -11.76 15.16 9.99
N LYS A 33 -10.94 16.21 10.12
CA LYS A 33 -10.38 16.93 8.98
C LYS A 33 -9.47 16.00 8.17
N VAL A 34 -9.75 15.87 6.87
CA VAL A 34 -8.89 15.16 5.93
C VAL A 34 -7.61 15.98 5.70
N LEU A 35 -6.45 15.35 5.83
CA LEU A 35 -5.16 15.97 5.56
C LEU A 35 -4.86 15.97 4.05
N PRO A 36 -4.08 16.94 3.53
CA PRO A 36 -3.65 16.95 2.14
C PRO A 36 -2.88 15.67 1.76
N GLY A 37 -3.15 15.15 0.57
CA GLY A 37 -2.47 13.98 0.02
C GLY A 37 -3.21 13.45 -1.22
N ASP A 38 -2.61 12.47 -1.89
CA ASP A 38 -3.15 11.91 -3.14
C ASP A 38 -4.25 10.85 -2.90
N GLY A 39 -4.40 10.39 -1.66
CA GLY A 39 -5.43 9.42 -1.28
C GLY A 39 -6.84 10.02 -1.37
N LYS A 40 -7.79 9.25 -1.92
CA LYS A 40 -9.21 9.61 -1.97
C LYS A 40 -9.97 8.76 -0.97
N SER A 41 -10.91 9.37 -0.25
CA SER A 41 -11.77 8.64 0.67
C SER A 41 -12.60 7.57 -0.07
N LEU A 42 -12.63 6.36 0.48
CA LEU A 42 -13.45 5.25 0.01
C LEU A 42 -14.84 5.25 0.65
N ALA A 43 -15.14 6.17 1.57
CA ALA A 43 -16.39 6.18 2.31
C ALA A 43 -17.66 6.20 1.41
N PRO A 44 -17.72 6.97 0.30
CA PRO A 44 -18.85 6.87 -0.64
C PRO A 44 -19.00 5.46 -1.23
N LEU A 45 -17.89 4.85 -1.69
CA LEU A 45 -17.89 3.49 -2.23
C LEU A 45 -18.36 2.46 -1.20
N LEU A 46 -17.96 2.63 0.06
CA LEU A 46 -18.34 1.79 1.19
C LEU A 46 -19.83 1.95 1.58
N ARG A 47 -20.39 3.15 1.46
CA ARG A 47 -21.82 3.43 1.69
C ARG A 47 -22.72 2.93 0.55
N GLY A 48 -22.15 2.65 -0.62
CA GLY A 48 -22.92 2.29 -1.81
C GLY A 48 -23.10 3.44 -2.80
N GLU A 49 -22.56 4.61 -2.47
CA GLU A 49 -22.75 5.88 -3.15
C GLU A 49 -21.62 6.04 -4.20
N GLY A 50 -21.88 5.57 -5.42
CA GLY A 50 -21.01 5.79 -6.57
C GLY A 50 -19.97 4.71 -6.88
N SER A 51 -19.21 4.98 -7.95
CA SER A 51 -18.05 4.25 -8.45
C SER A 51 -17.05 5.26 -9.05
N ASP A 52 -15.76 4.94 -9.01
CA ASP A 52 -14.71 5.66 -9.77
C ASP A 52 -14.11 4.65 -10.75
N GLU A 53 -14.80 4.43 -11.87
CA GLU A 53 -14.45 3.40 -12.87
C GLU A 53 -13.22 3.78 -13.69
N GLU A 54 -12.98 5.09 -13.82
CA GLU A 54 -11.84 5.64 -14.53
C GLU A 54 -10.63 5.84 -13.63
N ARG A 55 -10.72 5.40 -12.37
CA ARG A 55 -9.64 5.53 -11.41
C ARG A 55 -8.39 4.78 -11.85
N ILE A 56 -7.28 5.50 -11.77
CA ILE A 56 -5.93 4.94 -11.86
C ILE A 56 -5.32 4.87 -10.47
N VAL A 57 -4.71 3.73 -10.15
CA VAL A 57 -3.88 3.54 -8.94
C VAL A 57 -2.45 3.32 -9.38
N ILE A 58 -1.53 4.04 -8.74
CA ILE A 58 -0.10 3.97 -9.03
C ILE A 58 0.60 3.31 -7.84
N SER A 59 1.57 2.45 -8.14
CA SER A 59 2.56 1.97 -7.16
C SER A 59 3.94 2.27 -7.69
N GLU A 60 4.81 2.74 -6.81
CA GLU A 60 6.22 2.97 -7.11
C GLU A 60 7.06 2.07 -6.21
N GLN A 61 8.10 1.49 -6.79
CA GLN A 61 9.05 0.66 -6.06
C GLN A 61 10.45 0.96 -6.53
N TYR A 62 11.32 1.23 -5.57
CA TYR A 62 12.74 1.32 -5.78
C TYR A 62 13.40 -0.06 -5.68
N THR A 63 14.22 -0.42 -6.66
CA THR A 63 14.88 -1.73 -6.74
C THR A 63 16.37 -1.60 -7.01
N TYR A 64 17.17 -2.34 -6.24
CA TYR A 64 18.58 -2.58 -6.54
C TYR A 64 18.70 -3.74 -7.52
N CYS A 65 19.34 -3.49 -8.66
CA CYS A 65 19.60 -4.48 -9.68
C CYS A 65 20.83 -5.32 -9.32
N SER A 66 20.92 -6.53 -9.86
CA SER A 66 22.03 -7.46 -9.60
C SER A 66 23.38 -6.95 -10.08
N ASP A 67 23.40 -5.99 -11.00
CA ASP A 67 24.59 -5.34 -11.55
C ASP A 67 25.01 -4.08 -10.76
N GLY A 68 24.37 -3.82 -9.60
CA GLY A 68 24.66 -2.69 -8.74
C GLY A 68 23.99 -1.37 -9.17
N ARG A 69 23.27 -1.34 -10.30
CA ARG A 69 22.43 -0.20 -10.67
C ARG A 69 21.14 -0.18 -9.86
N THR A 70 20.43 0.92 -9.93
CA THR A 70 19.13 1.09 -9.29
C THR A 70 18.08 1.44 -10.34
N SER A 71 16.84 1.08 -10.07
CA SER A 71 15.73 1.31 -10.98
C SER A 71 14.48 1.70 -10.20
N LEU A 72 13.79 2.71 -10.72
CA LEU A 72 12.46 3.07 -10.28
C LEU A 72 11.45 2.27 -11.13
N GLY A 73 10.83 1.28 -10.50
CA GLY A 73 9.70 0.55 -11.05
C GLY A 73 8.40 1.31 -10.78
N ARG A 74 7.57 1.46 -11.80
CA ARG A 74 6.24 2.06 -11.70
C ARG A 74 5.19 1.10 -12.23
N MET A 75 4.11 0.96 -11.48
CA MET A 75 2.94 0.21 -11.89
C MET A 75 1.73 1.14 -11.95
N CYS A 76 0.98 1.04 -13.04
CA CYS A 76 -0.29 1.72 -13.25
C CYS A 76 -1.41 0.68 -13.34
N ARG A 77 -2.37 0.75 -12.42
CA ARG A 77 -3.56 -0.09 -12.38
C ARG A 77 -4.76 0.72 -12.85
N TYR A 78 -5.37 0.29 -13.95
CA TYR A 78 -6.54 0.93 -14.55
C TYR A 78 -7.55 -0.13 -14.98
N LYS A 79 -8.75 -0.12 -14.39
CA LYS A 79 -9.77 -1.16 -14.62
C LYS A 79 -9.15 -2.56 -14.43
N ASN A 80 -9.17 -3.38 -15.48
CA ASN A 80 -8.58 -4.72 -15.51
C ASN A 80 -7.13 -4.76 -15.98
N TRP A 81 -6.55 -3.63 -16.37
CA TRP A 81 -5.20 -3.54 -16.92
C TRP A 81 -4.16 -3.21 -15.84
N LYS A 82 -3.00 -3.83 -15.96
CA LYS A 82 -1.84 -3.54 -15.13
C LYS A 82 -0.64 -3.28 -16.05
N TYR A 83 -0.18 -2.04 -16.07
CA TYR A 83 0.99 -1.63 -16.82
C TYR A 83 2.17 -1.46 -15.87
N ILE A 84 3.35 -1.91 -16.26
CA ILE A 84 4.59 -1.81 -15.48
C ILE A 84 5.71 -1.29 -16.37
N THR A 85 6.50 -0.36 -15.85
CA THR A 85 7.68 0.21 -16.52
C THR A 85 8.81 0.40 -15.53
N TYR A 86 10.05 0.37 -16.01
CA TYR A 86 11.26 0.46 -15.20
C TYR A 86 12.23 1.49 -15.79
N SER A 87 12.69 2.42 -14.96
CA SER A 87 13.76 3.34 -15.37
C SER A 87 15.05 2.58 -15.68
N GLY A 88 15.68 2.90 -16.81
CA GLY A 88 16.92 2.25 -17.26
C GLY A 88 16.73 0.95 -18.04
N PHE A 89 15.49 0.52 -18.30
CA PHE A 89 15.16 -0.68 -19.08
C PHE A 89 14.15 -0.37 -20.21
N PRO A 90 14.53 0.47 -21.19
CA PRO A 90 13.62 0.84 -22.28
C PRO A 90 13.18 -0.41 -23.07
N GLY A 91 11.89 -0.47 -23.41
CA GLY A 91 11.32 -1.60 -24.17
C GLY A 91 11.07 -2.86 -23.34
N GLN A 92 11.33 -2.86 -22.04
CA GLN A 92 10.96 -3.94 -21.12
C GLN A 92 9.67 -3.67 -20.36
N ASP A 93 8.82 -2.81 -20.91
CA ASP A 93 7.51 -2.52 -20.35
C ASP A 93 6.59 -3.74 -20.46
N ILE A 94 5.68 -3.86 -19.50
CA ILE A 94 4.81 -5.02 -19.37
C ILE A 94 3.37 -4.53 -19.24
N LEU A 95 2.47 -5.15 -19.99
CA LEU A 95 1.04 -4.95 -19.84
C LEU A 95 0.34 -6.30 -19.62
N PHE A 96 -0.45 -6.39 -18.56
CA PHE A 96 -1.27 -7.55 -18.25
C PHE A 96 -2.77 -7.20 -18.33
N ASP A 97 -3.55 -8.14 -18.88
CA ASP A 97 -5.01 -8.17 -18.77
C ASP A 97 -5.41 -9.06 -17.59
N LEU A 98 -5.73 -8.46 -16.44
CA LEU A 98 -6.09 -9.25 -15.25
C LEU A 98 -7.50 -9.85 -15.32
N ALA A 99 -8.33 -9.51 -16.30
CA ALA A 99 -9.61 -10.18 -16.49
C ALA A 99 -9.41 -11.59 -17.07
N ASN A 100 -8.51 -11.72 -18.05
CA ASN A 100 -8.22 -12.97 -18.74
C ASN A 100 -7.00 -13.71 -18.17
N ASP A 101 -6.06 -12.98 -17.55
CA ASP A 101 -4.85 -13.53 -16.93
C ASP A 101 -4.61 -12.93 -15.53
N PRO A 102 -5.40 -13.35 -14.51
CA PRO A 102 -5.21 -12.90 -13.13
C PRO A 102 -3.85 -13.28 -12.53
N ALA A 103 -3.13 -14.22 -13.15
CA ALA A 103 -1.84 -14.71 -12.69
C ALA A 103 -0.65 -13.99 -13.33
N GLU A 104 -0.89 -12.97 -14.17
CA GLU A 104 0.14 -12.11 -14.76
C GLU A 104 1.23 -12.89 -15.49
N ARG A 105 0.83 -13.87 -16.30
CA ARG A 105 1.73 -14.78 -17.01
C ARG A 105 2.09 -14.29 -18.41
N THR A 106 1.23 -13.50 -19.03
CA THR A 106 1.33 -13.14 -20.44
C THR A 106 1.43 -11.64 -20.61
N ASN A 107 2.58 -11.16 -21.11
CA ASN A 107 2.71 -9.77 -21.53
C ASN A 107 1.96 -9.57 -22.86
N VAL A 108 0.88 -8.78 -22.83
CA VAL A 108 0.03 -8.49 -23.99
C VAL A 108 0.29 -7.11 -24.61
N LEU A 109 1.37 -6.43 -24.20
CA LEU A 109 1.69 -5.06 -24.63
C LEU A 109 1.72 -4.90 -26.15
N ALA A 110 2.30 -5.86 -26.87
CA ALA A 110 2.42 -5.80 -28.33
C ALA A 110 1.06 -5.72 -29.05
N GLY A 111 0.00 -6.28 -28.45
CA GLY A 111 -1.37 -6.24 -28.98
C GLY A 111 -2.18 -5.03 -28.54
N GLN A 112 -1.67 -4.19 -27.64
CA GLN A 112 -2.39 -3.07 -27.02
C GLN A 112 -1.54 -1.77 -26.94
N PRO A 113 -0.93 -1.32 -28.06
CA PRO A 113 0.02 -0.19 -28.02
C PRO A 113 -0.62 1.14 -27.62
N GLU A 114 -1.86 1.41 -28.03
CA GLU A 114 -2.56 2.67 -27.69
C GLU A 114 -2.87 2.76 -26.20
N LEU A 115 -3.33 1.65 -25.61
CA LEU A 115 -3.58 1.57 -24.17
C LEU A 115 -2.28 1.72 -23.38
N ALA A 116 -1.22 1.02 -23.79
CA ALA A 116 0.10 1.16 -23.16
C ALA A 116 0.59 2.62 -23.21
N ALA A 117 0.44 3.30 -24.34
CA ALA A 117 0.81 4.72 -24.48
C ALA A 117 -0.02 5.64 -23.57
N LEU A 118 -1.33 5.39 -23.43
CA LEU A 118 -2.20 6.12 -22.51
C LEU A 118 -1.73 5.96 -21.06
N LEU A 119 -1.47 4.72 -20.63
CA LEU A 119 -1.03 4.44 -19.25
C LEU A 119 0.39 4.96 -18.99
N ALA A 120 1.30 4.89 -19.96
CA ALA A 120 2.62 5.48 -19.87
C ALA A 120 2.56 7.01 -19.71
N ARG A 121 1.64 7.69 -20.42
CA ARG A 121 1.41 9.14 -20.28
C ARG A 121 0.91 9.54 -18.90
N GLN A 122 0.15 8.67 -18.23
CA GLN A 122 -0.29 8.92 -16.85
C GLN A 122 0.90 8.90 -15.89
N LEU A 123 1.87 8.02 -16.13
CA LEU A 123 3.09 7.93 -15.32
C LEU A 123 4.12 9.02 -15.63
N SER A 124 4.10 9.62 -16.83
CA SER A 124 5.05 10.68 -17.18
C SER A 124 4.82 12.00 -16.44
N GLY A 125 3.66 12.17 -15.79
CA GLY A 125 3.39 13.33 -14.93
C GLY A 125 4.06 13.27 -13.55
N LEU A 126 4.61 12.12 -13.17
CA LEU A 126 5.34 11.94 -11.92
C LEU A 126 6.79 12.40 -12.06
N LYS A 127 7.45 12.68 -10.93
CA LYS A 127 8.87 13.06 -10.89
C LYS A 127 9.73 12.05 -11.65
N ASP A 128 10.71 12.47 -12.43
CA ASP A 128 11.61 11.54 -13.10
C ASP A 128 12.53 10.81 -12.11
N TYR A 129 13.21 9.78 -12.62
CA TYR A 129 14.14 8.96 -11.85
C TYR A 129 15.24 9.80 -11.19
N ASP A 130 15.87 10.72 -11.92
CA ASP A 130 16.99 11.51 -11.41
C ASP A 130 16.55 12.42 -10.25
N THR A 131 15.36 13.00 -10.36
CA THR A 131 14.74 13.83 -9.32
C THR A 131 14.41 13.01 -8.07
N VAL A 132 13.86 11.80 -8.23
CA VAL A 132 13.60 10.89 -7.10
C VAL A 132 14.92 10.51 -6.43
N MET A 133 15.96 10.21 -7.20
CA MET A 133 17.26 9.80 -6.69
C MET A 133 17.97 10.89 -5.87
N GLN A 134 17.76 12.17 -6.17
CA GLN A 134 18.29 13.26 -5.33
C GLN A 134 17.75 13.17 -3.90
N HIS A 135 16.45 12.92 -3.75
CA HIS A 135 15.83 12.76 -2.43
C HIS A 135 16.26 11.47 -1.74
N GLU A 136 16.28 10.34 -2.47
CA GLU A 136 16.71 9.05 -1.92
C GLU A 136 18.16 9.09 -1.43
N ASN A 137 19.08 9.67 -2.22
CA ASN A 137 20.47 9.84 -1.80
C ASN A 137 20.58 10.67 -0.51
N TRP A 138 19.78 11.74 -0.40
CA TRP A 138 19.72 12.54 0.82
C TRP A 138 19.19 11.73 2.01
N VAL A 139 18.09 10.98 1.84
CA VAL A 139 17.52 10.11 2.90
C VAL A 139 18.53 9.07 3.36
N MET A 140 19.27 8.45 2.44
CA MET A 140 20.30 7.46 2.78
C MET A 140 21.45 8.07 3.58
N GLU A 141 21.86 9.31 3.29
CA GLU A 141 22.84 10.02 4.13
C GLU A 141 22.29 10.31 5.54
N GLN A 142 21.02 10.71 5.66
CA GLN A 142 20.39 10.91 6.97
C GLN A 142 20.25 9.60 7.75
N LEU A 143 19.89 8.51 7.08
CA LEU A 143 19.71 7.21 7.70
C LEU A 143 21.02 6.69 8.32
N LYS A 144 22.16 6.92 7.68
CA LYS A 144 23.50 6.61 8.26
C LYS A 144 23.76 7.37 9.56
N LEU A 145 23.23 8.57 9.72
CA LEU A 145 23.31 9.33 10.97
C LEU A 145 22.34 8.76 12.01
N LEU A 146 21.08 8.54 11.62
CA LEU A 146 20.03 8.03 12.51
C LEU A 146 20.33 6.65 13.08
N ILE A 147 20.87 5.72 12.28
CA ILE A 147 21.24 4.37 12.74
C ILE A 147 22.34 4.41 13.80
N ARG A 148 23.19 5.44 13.79
CA ARG A 148 24.21 5.65 14.83
C ARG A 148 23.65 6.35 16.07
N CYS A 149 22.44 6.91 15.99
CA CYS A 149 21.78 7.54 17.11
C CYS A 149 21.18 6.44 18.00
N ASN A 150 21.86 6.16 19.11
CA ASN A 150 21.40 5.25 20.16
C ASN A 150 20.82 6.01 21.37
N TYR A 151 20.49 7.29 21.19
CA TYR A 151 19.87 8.10 22.23
C TYR A 151 18.45 7.63 22.48
N ASP A 152 18.18 7.23 23.72
CA ASP A 152 16.88 6.74 24.18
C ASP A 152 16.58 7.38 25.53
N ASP A 153 15.72 8.41 25.50
CA ASP A 153 15.20 9.02 26.70
C ASP A 153 13.97 8.24 27.18
N THR A 154 14.16 7.45 28.23
CA THR A 154 13.07 6.68 28.84
C THR A 154 11.90 7.54 29.33
N GLY A 155 12.12 8.83 29.60
CA GLY A 155 11.10 9.80 29.99
C GLY A 155 10.23 10.28 28.82
N GLU A 156 10.72 10.25 27.58
CA GLU A 156 9.96 10.58 26.37
C GLU A 156 9.21 9.38 25.79
N ARG A 157 9.53 8.16 26.23
CA ARG A 157 8.82 6.97 25.79
C ARG A 157 7.33 7.12 26.07
N TRP A 158 6.51 6.94 25.04
CA TRP A 158 5.07 6.96 25.17
C TRP A 158 4.62 5.98 26.25
N GLN A 159 4.02 6.52 27.30
CA GLN A 159 3.40 5.75 28.36
C GLN A 159 1.95 5.51 27.96
N CYS A 160 1.54 4.25 27.88
CA CYS A 160 0.12 3.94 27.71
C CYS A 160 -0.64 4.49 28.92
N PRO A 161 -1.55 5.47 28.75
CA PRO A 161 -2.34 5.95 29.86
C PRO A 161 -3.16 4.78 30.43
N VAL A 162 -3.35 4.77 31.75
CA VAL A 162 -4.21 3.77 32.39
C VAL A 162 -5.62 3.96 31.83
N LEU A 163 -6.04 3.04 30.95
CA LEU A 163 -7.39 3.02 30.43
C LEU A 163 -8.31 2.48 31.52
N PRO A 164 -9.46 3.11 31.80
CA PRO A 164 -10.43 2.58 32.74
C PRO A 164 -10.87 1.18 32.26
N GLU A 165 -10.96 0.23 33.19
CA GLU A 165 -11.53 -1.07 32.87
C GLU A 165 -12.96 -0.87 32.37
N LEU A 166 -13.25 -1.38 31.16
CA LEU A 166 -14.61 -1.40 30.65
C LEU A 166 -15.45 -2.30 31.57
N GLU A 167 -16.59 -1.82 32.06
CA GLU A 167 -17.54 -2.65 32.85
C GLU A 167 -17.98 -3.91 32.09
N SER A 168 -17.94 -3.85 30.75
CA SER A 168 -18.24 -4.96 29.84
C SER A 168 -17.19 -5.03 28.73
N PRO A 169 -15.99 -5.56 29.00
CA PRO A 169 -14.96 -5.66 27.98
C PRO A 169 -15.43 -6.64 26.89
N VAL A 170 -15.05 -6.40 25.64
CA VAL A 170 -15.33 -7.34 24.54
C VAL A 170 -14.57 -8.64 24.84
N ARG A 171 -15.30 -9.67 25.32
CA ARG A 171 -14.74 -10.99 25.61
C ARG A 171 -14.79 -11.83 24.34
N ARG A 172 -13.67 -12.50 24.02
CA ARG A 172 -13.71 -13.58 23.00
C ARG A 172 -14.70 -14.65 23.46
N LYS A 173 -15.43 -15.26 22.51
CA LYS A 173 -16.33 -16.39 22.78
C LYS A 173 -15.59 -17.58 23.40
N THR A 174 -14.31 -17.72 23.11
CA THR A 174 -13.43 -18.77 23.64
C THR A 174 -12.27 -18.13 24.42
N PRO A 175 -11.99 -18.61 25.65
CA PRO A 175 -10.81 -18.19 26.41
C PRO A 175 -9.53 -18.40 25.58
N PHE A 176 -8.59 -17.47 25.68
CA PHE A 176 -7.28 -17.64 25.05
C PHE A 176 -6.52 -18.76 25.77
N SER A 177 -6.20 -19.83 25.06
CA SER A 177 -5.27 -20.86 25.50
C SER A 177 -4.03 -20.84 24.62
N VAL A 178 -2.86 -21.06 25.20
CA VAL A 178 -1.60 -21.20 24.44
C VAL A 178 -1.78 -22.33 23.43
N THR A 179 -1.47 -22.07 22.16
CA THR A 179 -1.63 -23.09 21.13
C THR A 179 -0.62 -24.23 21.37
N PRO A 180 -0.95 -25.49 21.02
CA PRO A 180 -0.01 -26.61 21.15
C PRO A 180 1.33 -26.35 20.46
N TRP A 181 1.31 -25.64 19.33
CA TRP A 181 2.50 -25.19 18.62
C TRP A 181 3.38 -24.25 19.46
N ALA A 182 2.79 -23.24 20.10
CA ALA A 182 3.53 -22.29 20.93
C ALA A 182 4.13 -22.96 22.19
N VAL A 183 3.45 -23.97 22.75
CA VAL A 183 4.00 -24.80 23.84
C VAL A 183 5.22 -25.61 23.37
N GLN A 184 5.14 -26.25 22.20
CA GLN A 184 6.28 -26.98 21.63
C GLN A 184 7.45 -26.06 21.27
N PHE A 185 7.17 -24.88 20.74
CA PHE A 185 8.19 -23.91 20.36
C PHE A 185 8.96 -23.37 21.58
N ARG A 186 8.28 -23.02 22.68
CA ARG A 186 8.95 -22.62 23.93
C ARG A 186 9.86 -23.71 24.49
N LYS A 187 9.42 -24.96 24.50
CA LYS A 187 10.26 -26.09 24.93
C LYS A 187 11.55 -26.25 24.12
N LYS A 188 11.58 -25.79 22.87
CA LYS A 188 12.79 -25.81 22.02
C LYS A 188 13.71 -24.62 22.23
N LEU A 189 13.22 -23.53 22.85
CA LEU A 189 13.99 -22.31 23.11
C LEU A 189 14.65 -22.28 24.49
N GLU A 190 14.24 -23.15 25.42
CA GLU A 190 14.81 -23.27 26.77
C GLU A 190 16.08 -24.19 26.80
N LEU A 191 16.99 -24.03 25.82
CA LEU A 191 18.32 -24.65 25.80
C LEU A 191 19.40 -23.64 26.21
#